data_AF-A0A800AYM3-F1
#
_entry.id   AF-A0A800AYM3-F1
#
_cell.length_a   1.000
_cell.length_b   1.000
_cell.length_c   1.000
_cell.angle_alpha   90.00
_cell.angle_beta   90.00
_cell.angle_gamma   90.00
#
_symmetry.space_group_name_H-M   'P 1'
#
loop_
_entity.id
_entity.type
_entity.pdbx_description
1 polymer ?
#
loop_
_entity_poly.entity_id
_entity_poly.type
_entity_poly.pdbx_seq_one_letter_code
_entity_poly.pdbx_strand_id
1 'polypeptide(L)'
;QPTINKLFDTRQFQEALLSWNGNTTSYYNYLKNYWSTGILGGSSWNTALQNGTFKKVVNQEAISDVKIEAVDNTTTYNLATVASNLAKAKTNALELAVYTKVGLGDGQQANNPWLQELPDPITRTSWDNYLLVSRADAEAMSLKNWTVDNGALNGDLVDITVDGTTIKNVPVYIQPGQAKGSVGLALGYGRTEGMQEEMMTGVNAFPLTNKVGSNVKITKVSGEHQFACVQLQHTMMGRDEITNETSLSDFVNKPKQEWNPTPMFSLDHKQVTIAEASLYDEFGTKVGPHFNLAIDLSTCTGCAACVIACHAENNVPVVGKKEIRVSRDMHWLRIDRYYTSDMTKEKGLELGIVGSGAYFNAQTHPEDQPSVSFQPVMCQHCANAPCENVCPVAATSHGRQGQNQMAYNRCVGTRYCANNCPYRVRRFNWFKYANNSEFNFNMNNDLGRMVLNPDVVVRARGVMEKCSMCIQMTQATILKAKKEGRPVKTGEYETACTSACSTGAMSFGDINNHDEKVAKLQKDDRTFKLLEFIGTKPNVIYQVKVRNDKA
;
A
#
# COMPACT_ATOMS: atom_id res chain seq x y z
N GLN A 1 -4.63 -24.78 11.23
CA GLN A 1 -5.85 -25.62 11.25
C GLN A 1 -6.42 -25.62 9.84
N PRO A 2 -6.68 -26.78 9.22
CA PRO A 2 -7.33 -26.81 7.92
C PRO A 2 -8.75 -26.24 8.04
N THR A 3 -9.10 -25.27 7.20
CA THR A 3 -10.43 -24.61 7.19
C THR A 3 -11.34 -25.14 6.09
N ILE A 4 -10.81 -25.91 5.15
CA ILE A 4 -11.53 -26.54 4.04
C ILE A 4 -10.99 -27.95 3.81
N ASN A 5 -11.83 -28.85 3.33
CA ASN A 5 -11.41 -30.17 2.86
C ASN A 5 -10.50 -30.06 1.62
N LYS A 6 -9.72 -31.11 1.33
CA LYS A 6 -8.85 -31.16 0.15
C LYS A 6 -9.68 -30.94 -1.11
N LEU A 7 -9.37 -29.87 -1.85
CA LEU A 7 -10.03 -29.53 -3.12
C LEU A 7 -9.53 -30.40 -4.28
N PHE A 8 -8.27 -30.82 -4.21
CA PHE A 8 -7.60 -31.66 -5.20
C PHE A 8 -7.03 -32.91 -4.52
N ASP A 9 -6.76 -33.93 -5.31
CA ASP A 9 -6.06 -35.14 -4.85
C ASP A 9 -4.61 -34.80 -4.49
N THR A 10 -4.42 -34.47 -3.22
CA THR A 10 -3.17 -33.93 -2.68
C THR A 10 -2.77 -34.68 -1.42
N ARG A 11 -1.46 -34.76 -1.18
CA ARG A 11 -0.87 -35.38 0.01
C ARG A 11 0.02 -34.37 0.70
N GLN A 12 -0.11 -34.25 2.03
CA GLN A 12 0.79 -33.41 2.81
C GLN A 12 2.18 -34.04 2.83
N PHE A 13 3.24 -33.21 2.88
CA PHE A 13 4.61 -33.71 2.96
C PHE A 13 4.82 -34.68 4.15
N GLN A 14 4.26 -34.34 5.31
CA GLN A 14 4.34 -35.18 6.51
C GLN A 14 3.55 -36.49 6.38
N GLU A 15 2.42 -36.50 5.65
CA GLU A 15 1.70 -37.75 5.34
C GLU A 15 2.56 -38.67 4.46
N ALA A 16 3.36 -38.11 3.53
CA ALA A 16 4.31 -38.88 2.74
C ALA A 16 5.44 -39.47 3.61
N LEU A 17 6.00 -38.67 4.52
CA LEU A 17 7.03 -39.15 5.46
C LEU A 17 6.52 -40.29 6.35
N LEU A 18 5.29 -40.18 6.88
CA LEU A 18 4.69 -41.24 7.68
C LEU A 18 4.54 -42.53 6.86
N SER A 19 4.03 -42.41 5.63
CA SER A 19 3.89 -43.54 4.71
C SER A 19 5.25 -44.19 4.37
N TRP A 20 6.30 -43.41 4.14
CA TRP A 20 7.64 -43.95 3.82
C TRP A 20 8.31 -44.61 5.04
N ASN A 21 7.99 -44.16 6.24
CA ASN A 21 8.43 -44.78 7.50
C ASN A 21 7.58 -45.99 7.92
N GLY A 22 6.64 -46.44 7.08
CA GLY A 22 5.74 -47.55 7.40
C GLY A 22 4.69 -47.24 8.48
N ASN A 23 4.49 -45.95 8.81
CA ASN A 23 3.49 -45.52 9.77
C ASN A 23 2.17 -45.21 9.05
N THR A 24 1.12 -45.97 9.38
CA THR A 24 -0.22 -45.85 8.77
C THR A 24 -1.13 -44.83 9.49
N THR A 25 -0.64 -44.19 10.55
CA THR A 25 -1.39 -43.19 11.30
C THR A 25 -1.61 -41.94 10.46
N SER A 26 -2.81 -41.35 10.52
CA SER A 26 -3.07 -40.05 9.88
C SER A 26 -2.20 -38.96 10.50
N TYR A 27 -1.76 -37.98 9.69
CA TYR A 27 -0.91 -36.90 10.21
C TYR A 27 -1.60 -36.09 11.31
N TYR A 28 -2.93 -35.91 11.24
CA TYR A 28 -3.70 -35.29 12.31
C TYR A 28 -3.57 -36.05 13.64
N ASN A 29 -3.74 -37.38 13.63
CA ASN A 29 -3.62 -38.20 14.85
C ASN A 29 -2.18 -38.21 15.35
N TYR A 30 -1.20 -38.28 14.46
CA TYR A 30 0.21 -38.16 14.81
C TYR A 30 0.50 -36.83 15.53
N LEU A 31 0.05 -35.71 14.96
CA LEU A 31 0.23 -34.37 15.53
C LEU A 31 -0.46 -34.23 16.88
N LYS A 32 -1.72 -34.68 16.99
CA LYS A 32 -2.48 -34.65 18.24
C LYS A 32 -1.80 -35.47 19.34
N ASN A 33 -1.31 -36.66 19.02
CA ASN A 33 -0.61 -37.53 19.98
C ASN A 33 0.72 -36.91 20.41
N TYR A 34 1.52 -36.39 19.46
CA TYR A 34 2.78 -35.71 19.75
C TYR A 34 2.57 -34.50 20.68
N TRP A 35 1.58 -33.66 20.40
CA TRP A 35 1.28 -32.49 21.22
C TRP A 35 0.74 -32.88 22.60
N SER A 36 -0.15 -33.86 22.67
CA SER A 36 -0.76 -34.29 23.93
C SER A 36 0.27 -34.92 24.89
N THR A 37 1.28 -35.61 24.35
CA THR A 37 2.31 -36.28 25.15
C THR A 37 3.49 -35.37 25.51
N GLY A 38 3.96 -34.54 24.58
CA GLY A 38 5.21 -33.77 24.77
C GLY A 38 5.05 -32.27 25.04
N ILE A 39 3.94 -31.66 24.61
CA ILE A 39 3.81 -30.19 24.58
C ILE A 39 2.79 -29.70 25.61
N LEU A 40 1.58 -30.25 25.58
CA LEU A 40 0.45 -29.69 26.29
C LEU A 40 0.51 -29.85 27.82
N GLY A 41 1.32 -30.78 28.34
CA GLY A 41 1.50 -30.97 29.78
C GLY A 41 0.19 -31.18 30.55
N GLY A 42 -0.78 -31.87 29.95
CA GLY A 42 -2.13 -32.07 30.50
C GLY A 42 -3.17 -31.03 30.06
N SER A 43 -2.78 -29.97 29.37
CA SER A 43 -3.71 -28.98 28.78
C SER A 43 -4.53 -29.57 27.63
N SER A 44 -5.71 -29.01 27.38
CA SER A 44 -6.59 -29.46 26.31
C SER A 44 -6.08 -29.09 24.91
N TRP A 45 -6.01 -30.08 24.02
CA TRP A 45 -5.77 -29.89 22.58
C TRP A 45 -6.79 -28.93 21.96
N ASN A 46 -8.06 -29.02 22.36
CA ASN A 46 -9.11 -28.16 21.82
C ASN A 46 -8.91 -26.70 22.22
N THR A 47 -8.45 -26.44 23.45
CA THR A 47 -8.16 -25.07 23.90
C THR A 47 -6.95 -24.49 23.15
N ALA A 48 -5.91 -25.30 22.91
CA ALA A 48 -4.76 -24.88 22.10
C ALA A 48 -5.17 -24.57 20.65
N LEU A 49 -6.03 -25.40 20.06
CA LEU A 49 -6.60 -25.13 18.75
C LEU A 49 -7.47 -23.87 18.74
N GLN A 50 -8.38 -23.71 19.71
CA GLN A 50 -9.27 -22.54 19.79
C GLN A 50 -8.48 -21.23 19.92
N ASN A 51 -7.44 -21.21 20.75
CA ASN A 51 -6.63 -20.02 20.96
C ASN A 51 -5.65 -19.76 19.80
N GLY A 52 -5.40 -20.75 18.94
CA GLY A 52 -4.41 -20.69 17.85
C GLY A 52 -2.95 -20.64 18.31
N THR A 53 -2.71 -20.46 19.62
CA THR A 53 -1.38 -20.39 20.25
C THR A 53 -1.40 -21.20 21.55
N PHE A 54 -0.24 -21.73 21.93
CA PHE A 54 -0.05 -22.42 23.20
C PHE A 54 1.20 -21.89 23.89
N LYS A 55 1.05 -21.41 25.13
CA LYS A 55 2.16 -20.92 25.94
C LYS A 55 2.59 -22.03 26.90
N LYS A 56 3.79 -22.56 26.70
CA LYS A 56 4.44 -23.49 27.62
C LYS A 56 5.42 -22.70 28.48
N VAL A 57 5.26 -22.75 29.80
CA VAL A 57 6.31 -22.27 30.71
C VAL A 57 7.45 -23.27 30.60
N VAL A 58 8.58 -22.82 30.08
CA VAL A 58 9.80 -23.61 29.99
C VAL A 58 10.68 -23.15 31.15
N ASN A 59 11.18 -24.08 31.98
CA ASN A 59 12.17 -23.74 32.99
C ASN A 59 13.37 -23.11 32.29
N GLN A 60 13.82 -21.95 32.78
CA GLN A 60 14.89 -21.17 32.18
C GLN A 60 16.19 -21.99 32.02
N GLU A 61 16.41 -22.99 32.89
CA GLU A 61 17.53 -23.96 32.83
C GLU A 61 17.42 -24.97 31.67
N ALA A 62 16.21 -25.28 31.17
CA ALA A 62 16.00 -26.15 30.00
C ALA A 62 16.11 -25.40 28.67
N ILE A 63 16.22 -24.07 28.72
CA ILE A 63 16.81 -23.25 27.65
C ILE A 63 18.32 -23.20 27.94
N SER A 64 18.94 -24.38 28.05
CA SER A 64 20.39 -24.48 28.10
C SER A 64 20.94 -23.95 26.79
N ASP A 65 21.61 -22.80 26.87
CA ASP A 65 22.54 -22.27 25.88
C ASP A 65 21.99 -21.89 24.50
N VAL A 66 21.04 -20.94 24.46
CA VAL A 66 21.45 -19.67 23.83
C VAL A 66 21.72 -18.71 24.96
N LYS A 67 22.80 -18.98 25.69
CA LYS A 67 23.73 -17.90 25.92
C LYS A 67 23.97 -17.36 24.51
N ILE A 68 23.39 -16.21 24.21
CA ILE A 68 24.25 -15.20 23.63
C ILE A 68 25.34 -15.17 24.69
N GLU A 69 26.43 -15.94 24.50
CA GLU A 69 27.70 -15.41 24.91
C GLU A 69 27.64 -14.05 24.25
N ALA A 70 27.26 -13.02 25.04
CA ALA A 70 27.68 -11.68 24.73
C ALA A 70 29.14 -11.93 24.58
N VAL A 71 29.55 -12.08 23.30
CA VAL A 71 30.81 -12.67 22.95
C VAL A 71 31.74 -11.94 23.86
N ASP A 72 32.27 -12.68 24.83
CA ASP A 72 32.94 -12.05 25.96
C ASP A 72 33.89 -11.07 25.29
N ASN A 73 33.97 -9.82 25.73
CA ASN A 73 34.77 -8.78 25.04
C ASN A 73 36.28 -9.18 24.91
N THR A 74 36.60 -10.43 25.24
CA THR A 74 37.77 -11.26 25.01
C THR A 74 37.80 -12.04 23.68
N THR A 75 36.76 -12.16 22.83
CA THR A 75 37.08 -12.29 21.39
C THR A 75 37.61 -10.94 20.98
N THR A 76 38.92 -10.82 21.00
CA THR A 76 39.63 -9.90 20.13
C THR A 76 39.08 -10.13 18.72
N TYR A 77 38.09 -9.33 18.30
CA TYR A 77 37.86 -9.09 16.89
C TYR A 77 39.23 -8.72 16.36
N ASN A 78 39.82 -9.60 15.56
CA ASN A 78 41.10 -9.30 14.98
C ASN A 78 40.85 -8.13 14.02
N LEU A 79 41.05 -6.91 14.52
CA LEU A 79 40.83 -5.68 13.79
C LEU A 79 41.68 -5.69 12.52
N ALA A 80 42.82 -6.39 12.51
CA ALA A 80 43.61 -6.59 11.31
C ALA A 80 42.92 -7.53 10.30
N THR A 81 42.19 -8.56 10.74
CA THR A 81 41.37 -9.40 9.84
C THR A 81 40.16 -8.64 9.30
N VAL A 82 39.45 -7.88 10.15
CA VAL A 82 38.32 -7.03 9.71
C VAL A 82 38.80 -5.94 8.76
N ALA A 83 39.89 -5.25 9.09
CA ALA A 83 40.51 -4.25 8.23
C ALA A 83 41.08 -4.87 6.95
N SER A 84 41.65 -6.07 6.99
CA SER A 84 42.12 -6.79 5.79
C SER A 84 40.94 -7.17 4.88
N ASN A 85 39.82 -7.61 5.44
CA ASN A 85 38.62 -7.91 4.65
C ASN A 85 37.98 -6.65 4.07
N LEU A 86 37.96 -5.55 4.82
CA LEU A 86 37.53 -4.24 4.32
C LEU A 86 38.47 -3.72 3.21
N ALA A 87 39.78 -3.88 3.38
CA ALA A 87 40.78 -3.50 2.38
C ALA A 87 40.71 -4.35 1.11
N LYS A 88 40.14 -5.56 1.19
CA LYS A 88 39.85 -6.43 0.03
C LYS A 88 38.54 -6.05 -0.68
N ALA A 89 37.75 -5.13 -0.15
CA ALA A 89 36.55 -4.65 -0.82
C ALA A 89 36.95 -4.02 -2.16
N LYS A 90 36.34 -4.52 -3.24
CA LYS A 90 36.62 -4.04 -4.59
C LYS A 90 35.71 -2.86 -4.90
N THR A 91 36.28 -1.79 -5.45
CA THR A 91 35.51 -0.71 -6.06
C THR A 91 35.06 -1.17 -7.44
N ASN A 92 33.77 -1.44 -7.60
CA ASN A 92 33.17 -1.74 -8.90
C ASN A 92 32.65 -0.44 -9.53
N ALA A 93 32.59 -0.39 -10.85
CA ALA A 93 32.02 0.75 -11.56
C ALA A 93 30.49 0.79 -11.41
N LEU A 94 29.86 -0.39 -11.42
CA LEU A 94 28.43 -0.55 -11.15
C LEU A 94 28.18 -1.84 -10.35
N GLU A 95 27.52 -1.73 -9.21
CA GLU A 95 27.24 -2.84 -8.30
C GLU A 95 25.80 -3.38 -8.47
N LEU A 96 25.64 -4.71 -8.50
CA LEU A 96 24.32 -5.35 -8.47
C LEU A 96 23.79 -5.53 -7.05
N ALA A 97 22.58 -5.05 -6.81
CA ALA A 97 21.72 -5.49 -5.73
C ALA A 97 20.53 -6.31 -6.29
N VAL A 98 20.26 -7.46 -5.68
CA VAL A 98 19.07 -8.25 -5.98
C VAL A 98 18.16 -8.21 -4.75
N TYR A 99 16.86 -7.93 -4.94
CA TYR A 99 15.94 -7.67 -3.83
C TYR A 99 14.57 -8.30 -4.07
N THR A 100 13.72 -8.35 -3.04
CA THR A 100 12.32 -8.78 -3.15
C THR A 100 11.39 -7.57 -3.07
N LYS A 101 10.29 -7.56 -3.83
CA LYS A 101 9.27 -6.52 -3.71
C LYS A 101 8.32 -6.83 -2.55
N VAL A 102 7.61 -5.79 -2.11
CA VAL A 102 6.54 -5.93 -1.10
C VAL A 102 5.38 -6.78 -1.63
N GLY A 103 5.00 -6.58 -2.90
CA GLY A 103 3.92 -7.35 -3.54
C GLY A 103 4.33 -8.76 -3.94
N LEU A 104 5.60 -8.97 -4.32
CA LEU A 104 6.09 -10.26 -4.82
C LEU A 104 7.46 -10.58 -4.25
N GLY A 105 7.51 -11.65 -3.44
CA GLY A 105 8.72 -12.15 -2.79
C GLY A 105 9.59 -13.00 -3.71
N ASP A 106 9.67 -14.30 -3.42
CA ASP A 106 10.47 -15.29 -4.15
C ASP A 106 9.77 -15.88 -5.39
N GLY A 107 8.56 -15.42 -5.72
CA GLY A 107 7.79 -15.92 -6.85
C GLY A 107 6.91 -17.14 -6.55
N GLN A 108 6.79 -17.58 -5.29
CA GLN A 108 5.75 -18.54 -4.89
C GLN A 108 4.34 -18.03 -5.22
N GLN A 109 4.14 -16.71 -5.15
CA GLN A 109 2.88 -16.02 -5.44
C GLN A 109 2.85 -15.38 -6.85
N ALA A 110 3.71 -15.82 -7.79
CA ALA A 110 3.77 -15.21 -9.12
C ALA A 110 2.44 -15.31 -9.89
N ASN A 111 1.63 -16.32 -9.62
CA ASN A 111 0.31 -16.51 -10.21
C ASN A 111 -0.84 -15.90 -9.36
N ASN A 112 -0.53 -14.99 -8.43
CA ASN A 112 -1.53 -14.28 -7.64
C ASN A 112 -1.85 -12.92 -8.29
N PRO A 113 -3.04 -12.75 -8.89
CA PRO A 113 -3.36 -11.57 -9.69
C PRO A 113 -3.50 -10.30 -8.84
N TRP A 114 -3.91 -10.40 -7.56
CA TRP A 114 -3.95 -9.25 -6.67
C TRP A 114 -2.57 -8.67 -6.37
N LEU A 115 -1.56 -9.54 -6.25
CA LEU A 115 -0.19 -9.15 -5.95
C LEU A 115 0.57 -8.66 -7.20
N GLN A 116 0.24 -9.19 -8.38
CA GLN A 116 0.75 -8.66 -9.65
C GLN A 116 0.21 -7.26 -9.93
N GLU A 117 -1.07 -7.04 -9.63
CA GLU A 117 -1.72 -5.77 -9.85
C GLU A 117 -1.33 -4.70 -8.82
N LEU A 118 -0.96 -5.11 -7.61
CA LEU A 118 -0.54 -4.22 -6.54
C LEU A 118 0.65 -3.36 -7.00
N PRO A 119 0.50 -2.02 -7.05
CA PRO A 119 1.59 -1.16 -7.45
C PRO A 119 2.68 -1.13 -6.37
N ASP A 120 3.93 -1.29 -6.79
CA ASP A 120 5.09 -1.20 -5.91
C ASP A 120 5.04 0.12 -5.10
N PRO A 121 5.31 0.10 -3.78
CA PRO A 121 5.15 1.29 -2.95
C PRO A 121 6.10 2.44 -3.35
N ILE A 122 7.24 2.13 -3.95
CA ILE A 122 8.26 3.11 -4.34
C ILE A 122 8.02 3.56 -5.79
N THR A 123 8.10 2.65 -6.75
CA THR A 123 8.01 3.04 -8.18
C THR A 123 6.58 3.27 -8.65
N ARG A 124 5.58 2.84 -7.86
CA ARG A 124 4.15 2.88 -8.21
C ARG A 124 3.83 2.15 -9.52
N THR A 125 4.65 1.18 -9.89
CA THR A 125 4.51 0.35 -11.08
C THR A 125 4.04 -1.06 -10.69
N SER A 126 3.18 -1.64 -11.52
CA SER A 126 2.58 -2.97 -11.34
C SER A 126 2.96 -3.91 -12.49
N TRP A 127 2.64 -5.20 -12.35
CA TRP A 127 2.77 -6.26 -13.35
C TRP A 127 4.18 -6.62 -13.83
N ASP A 128 5.23 -5.86 -13.55
CA ASP A 128 6.60 -6.15 -13.97
C ASP A 128 7.63 -5.99 -12.84
N ASN A 129 8.80 -6.59 -13.02
CA ASN A 129 10.06 -6.09 -12.45
C ASN A 129 10.87 -5.29 -13.48
N TYR A 130 11.87 -4.59 -12.98
CA TYR A 130 12.68 -3.64 -13.73
C TYR A 130 14.03 -3.47 -13.03
N LEU A 131 15.02 -3.02 -13.81
CA LEU A 131 16.31 -2.59 -13.32
C LEU A 131 16.19 -1.14 -12.82
N LEU A 132 16.37 -0.96 -11.52
CA LEU A 132 16.46 0.35 -10.88
C LEU A 132 17.82 0.97 -11.16
N VAL A 133 17.82 2.17 -11.69
CA VAL A 133 19.04 2.94 -12.00
C VAL A 133 18.90 4.35 -11.44
N SER A 134 19.99 4.91 -10.90
CA SER A 134 20.01 6.30 -10.45
C SER A 134 19.87 7.26 -11.64
N ARG A 135 19.38 8.48 -11.40
CA ARG A 135 19.29 9.51 -12.45
C ARG A 135 20.67 9.79 -13.08
N ALA A 136 21.69 9.97 -12.25
CA ALA A 136 23.05 10.28 -12.68
C ALA A 136 23.65 9.16 -13.56
N ASP A 137 23.43 7.89 -13.21
CA ASP A 137 23.93 6.76 -14.00
C ASP A 137 23.12 6.58 -15.28
N ALA A 138 21.80 6.80 -15.23
CA ALA A 138 20.95 6.76 -16.42
C ALA A 138 21.35 7.80 -17.46
N GLU A 139 21.64 9.04 -17.03
CA GLU A 139 22.14 10.10 -17.91
C GLU A 139 23.50 9.73 -18.53
N ALA A 140 24.44 9.23 -17.73
CA ALA A 140 25.74 8.76 -18.20
C ALA A 140 25.63 7.62 -19.22
N MET A 141 24.62 6.76 -19.09
CA MET A 141 24.35 5.63 -19.99
C MET A 141 23.35 5.96 -21.12
N SER A 142 22.87 7.20 -21.21
CA SER A 142 21.83 7.62 -22.16
C SER A 142 20.54 6.77 -22.10
N LEU A 143 20.15 6.38 -20.89
CA LEU A 143 18.91 5.67 -20.56
C LEU A 143 17.82 6.68 -20.18
N LYS A 144 16.58 6.40 -20.59
CA LYS A 144 15.45 7.32 -20.43
C LYS A 144 14.17 6.58 -20.04
N ASN A 145 13.35 7.26 -19.24
CA ASN A 145 11.91 7.02 -19.15
C ASN A 145 11.16 8.25 -19.64
N TRP A 146 10.06 8.07 -20.36
CA TRP A 146 9.28 9.18 -20.91
C TRP A 146 7.79 8.87 -20.88
N THR A 147 7.00 9.93 -20.74
CA THR A 147 5.54 9.84 -20.83
C THR A 147 5.10 9.91 -22.28
N VAL A 148 4.16 9.06 -22.67
CA VAL A 148 3.51 9.09 -23.98
C VAL A 148 2.17 9.81 -23.92
N ASP A 149 1.58 10.09 -25.09
CA ASP A 149 0.35 10.87 -25.28
C ASP A 149 -0.87 10.34 -24.51
N ASN A 150 -0.96 9.03 -24.33
CA ASN A 150 -2.02 8.38 -23.54
C ASN A 150 -1.79 8.43 -22.02
N GLY A 151 -0.78 9.16 -21.55
CA GLY A 151 -0.47 9.32 -20.13
C GLY A 151 0.20 8.09 -19.50
N ALA A 152 0.80 7.20 -20.30
CA ALA A 152 1.56 6.06 -19.80
C ALA A 152 3.07 6.31 -19.79
N LEU A 153 3.82 5.47 -19.09
CA LEU A 153 5.28 5.53 -19.00
C LEU A 153 5.94 4.50 -19.94
N ASN A 154 6.89 4.95 -20.75
CA ASN A 154 7.81 4.10 -21.50
C ASN A 154 9.21 4.18 -20.91
N GLY A 155 10.03 3.18 -21.21
CA GLY A 155 11.45 3.25 -20.91
C GLY A 155 12.31 2.38 -21.81
N ASP A 156 13.60 2.63 -21.73
CA ASP A 156 14.60 1.84 -22.42
C ASP A 156 14.70 0.41 -21.88
N LEU A 157 15.19 -0.48 -22.75
CA LEU A 157 15.54 -1.87 -22.44
C LEU A 157 17.07 -2.02 -22.43
N VAL A 158 17.56 -2.90 -21.55
CA VAL A 158 18.99 -3.22 -21.46
C VAL A 158 19.24 -4.72 -21.33
N ASP A 159 20.38 -5.18 -21.83
CA ASP A 159 20.94 -6.48 -21.48
C ASP A 159 21.93 -6.28 -20.32
N ILE A 160 21.72 -7.02 -19.23
CA ILE A 160 22.63 -7.00 -18.08
C ILE A 160 23.50 -8.26 -18.11
N THR A 161 24.81 -8.09 -17.94
CA THR A 161 25.77 -9.20 -17.87
C THR A 161 26.59 -9.09 -16.59
N VAL A 162 26.56 -10.16 -15.79
CA VAL A 162 27.27 -10.25 -14.51
C VAL A 162 27.98 -11.61 -14.44
N ASP A 163 29.31 -11.60 -14.34
CA ASP A 163 30.14 -12.80 -14.26
C ASP A 163 29.74 -13.89 -15.27
N GLY A 164 29.58 -13.50 -16.54
CA GLY A 164 29.22 -14.40 -17.65
C GLY A 164 27.73 -14.79 -17.76
N THR A 165 26.88 -14.41 -16.82
CA THR A 165 25.42 -14.60 -16.93
C THR A 165 24.78 -13.35 -17.50
N THR A 166 24.05 -13.51 -18.61
CA THR A 166 23.33 -12.41 -19.26
C THR A 166 21.83 -12.59 -19.11
N ILE A 167 21.14 -11.56 -18.61
CA ILE A 167 19.68 -11.43 -18.70
C ILE A 167 19.37 -10.40 -19.77
N LYS A 168 18.54 -10.77 -20.74
CA LYS A 168 18.22 -9.95 -21.90
C LYS A 168 16.95 -9.14 -21.70
N ASN A 169 16.84 -8.03 -22.42
CA ASN A 169 15.63 -7.20 -22.51
C ASN A 169 15.05 -6.82 -21.14
N VAL A 170 15.90 -6.39 -20.21
CA VAL A 170 15.48 -5.94 -18.88
C VAL A 170 14.97 -4.49 -18.98
N PRO A 171 13.73 -4.21 -18.55
CA PRO A 171 13.21 -2.84 -18.51
C PRO A 171 13.96 -1.97 -17.52
N VAL A 172 14.32 -0.75 -17.90
CA VAL A 172 14.97 0.22 -17.01
C VAL A 172 13.95 1.16 -16.40
N TYR A 173 14.00 1.32 -15.08
CA TYR A 173 13.23 2.31 -14.34
C TYR A 173 14.19 3.23 -13.58
N ILE A 174 14.15 4.52 -13.90
CA ILE A 174 14.98 5.56 -13.28
C ILE A 174 14.34 5.92 -11.94
N GLN A 175 15.07 5.65 -10.85
CA GLN A 175 14.54 5.73 -9.51
C GLN A 175 15.33 6.75 -8.67
N PRO A 176 14.70 7.88 -8.30
CA PRO A 176 15.27 8.83 -7.33
C PRO A 176 15.62 8.15 -6.00
N GLY A 177 16.75 8.51 -5.39
CA GLY A 177 17.24 7.85 -4.17
C GLY A 177 17.97 6.51 -4.38
N GLN A 178 18.04 5.99 -5.61
CA GLN A 178 18.97 4.89 -5.93
C GLN A 178 20.40 5.42 -5.84
N ALA A 179 21.28 4.73 -5.10
CA ALA A 179 22.65 5.16 -4.93
C ALA A 179 23.42 5.13 -6.27
N LYS A 180 24.20 6.18 -6.53
CA LYS A 180 25.04 6.27 -7.73
C LYS A 180 26.06 5.11 -7.75
N GLY A 181 26.23 4.49 -8.91
CA GLY A 181 27.10 3.32 -9.06
C GLY A 181 26.44 2.01 -8.61
N SER A 182 25.13 1.99 -8.35
CA SER A 182 24.39 0.79 -7.96
C SER A 182 23.14 0.58 -8.79
N VAL A 183 22.81 -0.68 -9.07
CA VAL A 183 21.57 -1.07 -9.75
C VAL A 183 20.84 -2.16 -9.00
N GLY A 184 19.51 -2.06 -8.95
CA GLY A 184 18.65 -3.01 -8.25
C GLY A 184 17.78 -3.82 -9.22
N LEU A 185 17.74 -5.14 -9.10
CA LEU A 185 16.79 -5.98 -9.84
C LEU A 185 15.96 -6.86 -8.90
N ALA A 186 14.64 -6.84 -9.06
CA ALA A 186 13.74 -7.60 -8.19
C ALA A 186 13.61 -9.08 -8.57
N LEU A 187 13.51 -9.96 -7.56
CA LEU A 187 13.19 -11.38 -7.66
C LEU A 187 11.68 -11.62 -7.81
N GLY A 188 11.33 -12.88 -8.12
CA GLY A 188 9.96 -13.38 -8.08
C GLY A 188 9.19 -13.35 -9.41
N TYR A 189 9.80 -12.81 -10.47
CA TYR A 189 9.22 -12.68 -11.81
C TYR A 189 9.90 -13.61 -12.84
N GLY A 190 9.38 -13.64 -14.07
CA GLY A 190 9.95 -14.41 -15.18
C GLY A 190 9.72 -15.92 -15.10
N ARG A 191 8.66 -16.35 -14.40
CA ARG A 191 8.23 -17.76 -14.34
C ARG A 191 7.37 -18.10 -15.56
N THR A 192 7.57 -19.29 -16.12
CA THR A 192 6.89 -19.76 -17.35
C THR A 192 6.11 -21.06 -17.16
N GLU A 193 6.54 -21.93 -16.25
CA GLU A 193 5.89 -23.24 -16.04
C GLU A 193 4.68 -23.16 -15.11
N GLY A 194 3.57 -23.79 -15.53
CA GLY A 194 2.36 -23.93 -14.70
C GLY A 194 1.63 -22.61 -14.44
N MET A 195 1.77 -21.63 -15.33
CA MET A 195 1.19 -20.30 -15.20
C MET A 195 0.29 -19.93 -16.39
N GLN A 196 -0.68 -19.05 -16.14
CA GLN A 196 -1.47 -18.42 -17.20
C GLN A 196 -0.58 -17.46 -17.99
N GLU A 197 -0.82 -17.31 -19.29
CA GLU A 197 -0.02 -16.46 -20.19
C GLU A 197 0.03 -15.01 -19.71
N GLU A 198 -1.10 -14.48 -19.25
CA GLU A 198 -1.22 -13.11 -18.73
C GLU A 198 -0.40 -12.86 -17.47
N MET A 199 0.00 -13.92 -16.77
CA MET A 199 0.77 -13.89 -15.53
C MET A 199 2.27 -14.10 -15.77
N MET A 200 2.68 -14.47 -16.98
CA MET A 200 4.09 -14.64 -17.37
C MET A 200 4.76 -13.28 -17.62
N THR A 201 5.01 -12.54 -16.54
CA THR A 201 5.54 -11.17 -16.62
C THR A 201 6.93 -11.00 -16.00
N GLY A 202 7.60 -9.91 -16.37
CA GLY A 202 8.95 -9.57 -15.93
C GLY A 202 10.05 -10.52 -16.39
N VAL A 203 11.24 -10.34 -15.80
CA VAL A 203 12.46 -11.11 -16.09
C VAL A 203 12.89 -11.93 -14.86
N ASN A 204 13.46 -13.12 -15.10
CA ASN A 204 13.92 -13.99 -14.02
C ASN A 204 15.31 -13.57 -13.53
N ALA A 205 15.38 -12.97 -12.35
CA ALA A 205 16.63 -12.51 -11.72
C ALA A 205 17.31 -13.55 -10.81
N PHE A 206 16.71 -14.72 -10.58
CA PHE A 206 17.31 -15.77 -9.72
C PHE A 206 18.73 -16.20 -10.11
N PRO A 207 19.10 -16.29 -11.40
CA PRO A 207 20.47 -16.61 -11.80
C PRO A 207 21.55 -15.64 -11.29
N LEU A 208 21.16 -14.45 -10.81
CA LEU A 208 22.07 -13.43 -10.30
C LEU A 208 22.17 -13.38 -8.76
N THR A 209 21.41 -14.21 -8.04
CA THR A 209 21.36 -14.17 -6.55
C THR A 209 22.72 -14.39 -5.88
N ASN A 210 23.56 -15.26 -6.44
CA ASN A 210 24.93 -15.50 -5.94
C ASN A 210 25.96 -14.48 -6.44
N LYS A 211 25.52 -13.38 -7.06
CA LYS A 211 26.36 -12.36 -7.71
C LYS A 211 26.06 -10.94 -7.18
N VAL A 212 25.42 -10.84 -6.02
CA VAL A 212 25.23 -9.57 -5.32
C VAL A 212 26.59 -8.96 -5.00
N GLY A 213 26.75 -7.67 -5.26
CA GLY A 213 28.02 -6.98 -5.09
C GLY A 213 28.97 -7.09 -6.27
N SER A 214 28.70 -7.95 -7.27
CA SER A 214 29.54 -8.07 -8.48
C SER A 214 29.38 -6.86 -9.41
N ASN A 215 30.39 -6.63 -10.24
CA ASN A 215 30.35 -5.60 -11.26
C ASN A 215 29.36 -5.96 -12.38
N VAL A 216 28.53 -5.00 -12.78
CA VAL A 216 27.50 -5.19 -13.82
C VAL A 216 27.91 -4.50 -15.10
N LYS A 217 27.83 -5.21 -16.22
CA LYS A 217 27.88 -4.61 -17.55
C LYS A 217 26.46 -4.42 -18.08
N ILE A 218 26.09 -3.19 -18.38
CA ILE A 218 24.80 -2.83 -18.98
C ILE A 218 25.03 -2.48 -20.45
N THR A 219 24.25 -3.09 -21.34
CA THR A 219 24.23 -2.76 -22.77
C THR A 219 22.83 -2.34 -23.17
N LYS A 220 22.66 -1.10 -23.65
CA LYS A 220 21.38 -0.64 -24.18
C LYS A 220 21.00 -1.44 -25.43
N VAL A 221 19.77 -1.92 -25.49
CA VAL A 221 19.23 -2.65 -26.65
C VAL A 221 18.16 -1.82 -27.36
N SER A 222 17.91 -2.14 -28.63
CA SER A 222 16.85 -1.48 -29.41
C SER A 222 15.48 -1.93 -28.94
N GLY A 223 14.55 -0.98 -28.83
CA GLY A 223 13.18 -1.23 -28.43
C GLY A 223 12.77 -0.35 -27.24
N GLU A 224 11.50 -0.42 -26.89
CA GLU A 224 10.94 0.28 -25.73
C GLU A 224 10.11 -0.69 -24.89
N HIS A 225 10.12 -0.48 -23.58
CA HIS A 225 9.24 -1.18 -22.64
C HIS A 225 8.06 -0.31 -22.26
N GLN A 226 6.89 -0.95 -22.13
CA GLN A 226 5.65 -0.32 -21.72
C GLN A 226 5.35 -0.64 -20.26
N PHE A 227 5.50 0.35 -19.37
CA PHE A 227 5.19 0.20 -17.96
C PHE A 227 3.71 0.40 -17.66
N ALA A 228 3.20 -0.37 -16.70
CA ALA A 228 1.90 -0.15 -16.05
C ALA A 228 2.10 0.65 -14.76
N CYS A 229 2.43 1.94 -14.91
CA CYS A 229 2.68 2.86 -13.82
C CYS A 229 1.39 3.60 -13.41
N VAL A 230 1.04 3.55 -12.13
CA VAL A 230 -0.19 4.16 -11.59
C VAL A 230 0.03 5.63 -11.19
N GLN A 231 1.26 6.01 -10.85
CA GLN A 231 1.60 7.38 -10.44
C GLN A 231 2.83 7.86 -11.20
N LEU A 232 2.63 8.79 -12.14
CA LEU A 232 3.71 9.37 -12.94
C LEU A 232 4.43 10.53 -12.25
N GLN A 233 3.68 11.40 -11.59
CA GLN A 233 4.26 12.58 -10.97
C GLN A 233 4.94 12.21 -9.64
N HIS A 234 6.21 12.58 -9.52
CA HIS A 234 7.03 12.21 -8.36
C HIS A 234 6.90 13.17 -7.17
N THR A 235 6.76 14.47 -7.43
CA THR A 235 6.85 15.55 -6.43
C THR A 235 5.49 16.22 -6.17
N MET A 236 5.38 16.99 -5.09
CA MET A 236 4.14 17.72 -4.71
C MET A 236 4.01 19.12 -5.30
N MET A 237 5.02 19.64 -6.02
CA MET A 237 4.98 20.97 -6.64
C MET A 237 4.68 22.12 -5.65
N GLY A 238 5.23 22.03 -4.42
CA GLY A 238 5.01 23.02 -3.37
C GLY A 238 3.56 23.12 -2.85
N ARG A 239 2.76 22.07 -3.03
CA ARG A 239 1.41 21.95 -2.44
C ARG A 239 1.51 21.41 -1.03
N ASP A 240 1.91 22.27 -0.12
CA ASP A 240 2.16 21.92 1.28
C ASP A 240 0.86 21.45 1.99
N GLU A 241 -0.32 21.73 1.43
CA GLU A 241 -1.62 21.33 1.98
C GLU A 241 -2.03 19.88 1.69
N ILE A 242 -1.20 19.12 0.95
CA ILE A 242 -1.45 17.70 0.63
C ILE A 242 -0.88 16.79 1.73
N THR A 243 0.42 16.90 1.99
CA THR A 243 1.11 16.15 3.03
C THR A 243 1.77 17.14 3.98
N ASN A 244 1.12 17.40 5.11
CA ASN A 244 1.67 18.26 6.15
C ASN A 244 2.80 17.52 6.88
N GLU A 245 4.00 18.10 6.85
CA GLU A 245 5.19 17.57 7.51
C GLU A 245 5.81 18.66 8.40
N THR A 246 6.37 18.25 9.53
CA THR A 246 7.12 19.14 10.43
C THR A 246 8.28 18.42 11.09
N SER A 247 9.29 19.16 11.54
CA SER A 247 10.39 18.60 12.32
C SER A 247 9.96 18.36 13.76
N LEU A 248 10.61 17.41 14.45
CA LEU A 248 10.38 17.16 15.87
C LEU A 248 10.71 18.42 16.71
N SER A 249 11.73 19.17 16.30
CA SER A 249 12.10 20.43 16.95
C SER A 249 10.98 21.46 16.87
N ASP A 250 10.40 21.66 15.69
CA ASP A 250 9.29 22.60 15.50
C ASP A 250 8.03 22.13 16.24
N PHE A 251 7.71 20.84 16.16
CA PHE A 251 6.58 20.25 16.85
C PHE A 251 6.62 20.48 18.37
N VAL A 252 7.82 20.40 18.99
CA VAL A 252 8.01 20.57 20.43
C VAL A 252 8.11 22.05 20.83
N ASN A 253 8.81 22.87 20.04
CA ASN A 253 9.21 24.22 20.46
C ASN A 253 8.35 25.35 19.87
N LYS A 254 7.54 25.08 18.82
CA LYS A 254 6.71 26.10 18.15
C LYS A 254 5.22 25.86 18.39
N PRO A 255 4.39 26.93 18.39
CA PRO A 255 2.95 26.80 18.51
C PRO A 255 2.36 26.07 17.29
N LYS A 256 1.27 25.32 17.53
CA LYS A 256 0.53 24.55 16.50
C LYS A 256 0.28 25.32 15.21
N GLN A 257 -0.07 26.60 15.32
CA GLN A 257 -0.44 27.45 14.19
C GLN A 257 0.70 27.64 13.18
N GLU A 258 1.96 27.46 13.58
CA GLU A 258 3.12 27.55 12.69
C GLU A 258 3.34 26.28 11.88
N TRP A 259 3.13 25.10 12.47
CA TRP A 259 3.44 23.81 11.84
C TRP A 259 2.20 23.02 11.37
N ASN A 260 1.01 23.38 11.82
CA ASN A 260 -0.28 22.85 11.35
C ASN A 260 -1.35 23.96 11.32
N PRO A 261 -1.22 24.93 10.40
CA PRO A 261 -2.16 26.03 10.27
C PRO A 261 -3.54 25.53 9.81
N THR A 262 -4.61 26.05 10.42
CA THR A 262 -5.98 25.86 9.95
C THR A 262 -6.29 26.90 8.87
N PRO A 263 -6.91 26.53 7.73
CA PRO A 263 -7.29 27.50 6.72
C PRO A 263 -8.37 28.45 7.26
N MET A 264 -8.12 29.76 7.09
CA MET A 264 -9.01 30.84 7.52
C MET A 264 -9.49 31.63 6.30
N PHE A 265 -10.68 32.22 6.42
CA PHE A 265 -11.35 33.00 5.37
C PHE A 265 -11.65 34.41 5.88
N SER A 266 -11.80 35.38 4.97
CA SER A 266 -12.14 36.76 5.34
C SER A 266 -13.63 37.02 5.19
N LEU A 267 -14.29 37.42 6.28
CA LEU A 267 -15.64 37.98 6.30
C LEU A 267 -15.64 39.29 7.07
N ASP A 268 -16.12 40.39 6.47
CA ASP A 268 -16.15 41.72 7.09
C ASP A 268 -14.79 42.10 7.73
N HIS A 269 -13.71 41.89 6.97
CA HIS A 269 -12.33 42.12 7.40
C HIS A 269 -11.89 41.33 8.66
N LYS A 270 -12.61 40.26 9.02
CA LYS A 270 -12.29 39.35 10.12
C LYS A 270 -11.99 37.96 9.57
N GLN A 271 -11.00 37.31 10.19
CA GLN A 271 -10.67 35.92 9.90
C GLN A 271 -11.71 35.01 10.55
N VAL A 272 -12.34 34.17 9.75
CA VAL A 272 -13.37 33.20 10.15
C VAL A 272 -13.00 31.80 9.69
N THR A 273 -13.60 30.81 10.33
CA THR A 273 -13.45 29.40 9.95
C THR A 273 -14.32 29.06 8.75
N ILE A 274 -14.04 27.91 8.14
CA ILE A 274 -14.86 27.41 7.03
C ILE A 274 -16.30 27.06 7.43
N ALA A 275 -16.53 26.77 8.70
CA ALA A 275 -17.86 26.50 9.22
C ALA A 275 -18.73 27.77 9.19
N GLU A 276 -18.14 28.90 9.55
CA GLU A 276 -18.79 30.22 9.53
C GLU A 276 -18.94 30.78 8.11
N ALA A 277 -18.04 30.41 7.19
CA ALA A 277 -18.08 30.83 5.79
C ALA A 277 -19.04 30.01 4.90
N SER A 278 -19.78 29.05 5.45
CA SER A 278 -20.66 28.17 4.66
C SER A 278 -22.04 28.79 4.43
N LEU A 279 -22.54 28.69 3.20
CA LEU A 279 -23.91 29.09 2.84
C LEU A 279 -24.98 28.03 3.18
N TYR A 280 -24.56 26.82 3.55
CA TYR A 280 -25.46 25.69 3.78
C TYR A 280 -25.67 25.42 5.27
N ASP A 281 -26.89 25.07 5.63
CA ASP A 281 -27.19 24.54 6.96
C ASP A 281 -26.55 23.16 7.15
N GLU A 282 -26.07 22.88 8.36
CA GLU A 282 -25.51 21.57 8.70
C GLU A 282 -26.62 20.57 9.06
N PHE A 283 -26.47 19.35 8.52
CA PHE A 283 -27.29 18.22 8.96
C PHE A 283 -26.76 17.69 10.31
N GLY A 284 -27.67 17.38 11.23
CA GLY A 284 -27.30 16.90 12.57
C GLY A 284 -26.61 15.53 12.54
N THR A 285 -25.39 15.46 13.08
CA THR A 285 -24.54 14.26 13.17
C THR A 285 -24.49 13.64 14.58
N LYS A 286 -25.17 14.26 15.56
CA LYS A 286 -25.04 13.92 16.99
C LYS A 286 -25.82 12.67 17.43
N VAL A 287 -26.69 12.12 16.58
CA VAL A 287 -27.58 11.01 16.94
C VAL A 287 -27.18 9.73 16.22
N GLY A 288 -26.81 8.72 17.01
CA GLY A 288 -26.29 7.45 16.51
C GLY A 288 -24.80 7.52 16.14
N PRO A 289 -24.23 6.45 15.59
CA PRO A 289 -22.81 6.43 15.24
C PRO A 289 -22.50 7.38 14.09
N HIS A 290 -21.45 8.20 14.21
CA HIS A 290 -20.88 8.98 13.10
C HIS A 290 -19.45 8.52 12.85
N PHE A 291 -19.21 7.94 11.68
CA PHE A 291 -17.95 7.25 11.42
C PHE A 291 -16.87 8.17 10.86
N ASN A 292 -15.70 8.16 11.49
CA ASN A 292 -14.47 8.72 10.94
C ASN A 292 -13.39 7.65 10.80
N LEU A 293 -12.42 7.96 9.95
CA LEU A 293 -11.17 7.20 9.81
C LEU A 293 -10.00 8.15 10.07
N ALA A 294 -9.16 7.83 11.04
CA ALA A 294 -7.91 8.54 11.30
C ALA A 294 -6.72 7.80 10.69
N ILE A 295 -5.80 8.55 10.07
CA ILE A 295 -4.59 8.04 9.45
C ILE A 295 -3.38 8.79 10.02
N ASP A 296 -2.49 8.07 10.70
CA ASP A 296 -1.22 8.60 11.16
C ASP A 296 -0.14 8.46 10.08
N LEU A 297 0.28 9.59 9.51
CA LEU A 297 1.30 9.63 8.44
C LEU A 297 2.71 9.32 8.95
N SER A 298 2.98 9.48 10.25
CA SER A 298 4.28 9.16 10.84
C SER A 298 4.53 7.66 10.94
N THR A 299 3.47 6.86 11.08
CA THR A 299 3.54 5.39 11.20
C THR A 299 3.17 4.66 9.90
N CYS A 300 2.79 5.40 8.85
CA CYS A 300 2.52 4.83 7.53
C CYS A 300 3.83 4.58 6.76
N THR A 301 4.18 3.30 6.60
CA THR A 301 5.40 2.89 5.88
C THR A 301 5.17 2.60 4.39
N GLY A 302 3.92 2.69 3.91
CA GLY A 302 3.59 2.37 2.52
C GLY A 302 3.47 0.86 2.23
N CYS A 303 3.35 -0.02 3.23
CA CYS A 303 3.33 -1.48 3.06
C CYS A 303 2.21 -2.07 2.18
N ALA A 304 1.21 -1.27 1.79
CA ALA A 304 0.12 -1.63 0.87
C ALA A 304 -0.80 -2.81 1.27
N ALA A 305 -0.66 -3.37 2.47
CA ALA A 305 -1.56 -4.41 2.97
C ALA A 305 -3.03 -3.94 3.03
N CYS A 306 -3.26 -2.67 3.34
CA CYS A 306 -4.58 -2.04 3.34
C CYS A 306 -5.24 -1.99 1.95
N VAL A 307 -4.45 -1.95 0.87
CA VAL A 307 -4.97 -2.02 -0.51
C VAL A 307 -5.50 -3.43 -0.77
N ILE A 308 -4.68 -4.47 -0.54
CA ILE A 308 -5.08 -5.86 -0.78
C ILE A 308 -6.28 -6.26 0.09
N ALA A 309 -6.30 -5.87 1.37
CA ALA A 309 -7.44 -6.14 2.24
C ALA A 309 -8.73 -5.49 1.73
N CYS A 310 -8.64 -4.25 1.21
CA CYS A 310 -9.79 -3.59 0.59
C CYS A 310 -10.26 -4.35 -0.67
N HIS A 311 -9.34 -4.91 -1.47
CA HIS A 311 -9.68 -5.69 -2.66
C HIS A 311 -10.38 -6.99 -2.32
N ALA A 312 -9.81 -7.74 -1.37
CA ALA A 312 -10.32 -9.03 -0.93
C ALA A 312 -11.72 -8.89 -0.33
N GLU A 313 -11.92 -7.91 0.56
CA GLU A 313 -13.19 -7.71 1.23
C GLU A 313 -14.29 -7.19 0.27
N ASN A 314 -13.94 -6.28 -0.64
CA ASN A 314 -14.92 -5.55 -1.43
C ASN A 314 -15.04 -6.06 -2.87
N ASN A 315 -14.64 -7.29 -3.17
CA ASN A 315 -14.76 -7.90 -4.51
C ASN A 315 -14.24 -6.99 -5.64
N VAL A 316 -13.12 -6.31 -5.42
CA VAL A 316 -12.56 -5.37 -6.41
C VAL A 316 -11.92 -6.19 -7.54
N PRO A 317 -12.28 -5.94 -8.81
CA PRO A 317 -11.80 -6.76 -9.92
C PRO A 317 -10.34 -6.49 -10.24
N VAL A 318 -9.67 -7.53 -10.76
CA VAL A 318 -8.37 -7.40 -11.41
C VAL A 318 -8.57 -7.01 -12.88
N VAL A 319 -7.82 -6.02 -13.32
CA VAL A 319 -7.97 -5.33 -14.61
C VAL A 319 -6.90 -5.79 -15.60
N GLY A 320 -5.66 -5.99 -15.14
CA GLY A 320 -4.54 -6.40 -15.99
C GLY A 320 -3.63 -5.25 -16.48
N LYS A 321 -2.43 -5.62 -16.93
CA LYS A 321 -1.35 -4.67 -17.28
C LYS A 321 -1.75 -3.61 -18.32
N LYS A 322 -2.45 -4.01 -19.39
CA LYS A 322 -2.84 -3.13 -20.50
C LYS A 322 -3.76 -2.00 -20.04
N GLU A 323 -4.72 -2.31 -19.17
CA GLU A 323 -5.69 -1.33 -18.71
C GLU A 323 -5.15 -0.45 -17.58
N ILE A 324 -4.30 -0.98 -16.70
CA ILE A 324 -3.59 -0.15 -15.72
C ILE A 324 -2.70 0.88 -16.39
N ARG A 325 -2.00 0.47 -17.46
CA ARG A 325 -1.15 1.35 -18.24
C ARG A 325 -1.87 2.61 -18.73
N VAL A 326 -3.15 2.51 -19.07
CA VAL A 326 -3.97 3.64 -19.52
C VAL A 326 -4.78 4.28 -18.38
N SER A 327 -4.29 4.16 -17.14
CA SER A 327 -4.88 4.76 -15.93
C SER A 327 -6.32 4.32 -15.64
N ARG A 328 -6.63 3.03 -15.89
CA ARG A 328 -7.93 2.41 -15.57
C ARG A 328 -7.79 1.37 -14.47
N ASP A 329 -6.96 1.66 -13.47
CA ASP A 329 -6.82 0.82 -12.27
C ASP A 329 -8.14 0.79 -11.47
N MET A 330 -8.39 -0.34 -10.81
CA MET A 330 -9.52 -0.47 -9.90
C MET A 330 -8.99 -0.60 -8.47
N HIS A 331 -8.46 0.49 -7.91
CA HIS A 331 -8.09 0.57 -6.49
C HIS A 331 -8.99 1.56 -5.74
N TRP A 332 -9.73 1.10 -4.72
CA TRP A 332 -10.59 1.97 -3.89
C TRP A 332 -9.80 2.81 -2.87
N LEU A 333 -8.62 2.33 -2.54
CA LEU A 333 -7.63 2.95 -1.67
C LEU A 333 -6.31 2.89 -2.41
N ARG A 334 -5.66 4.04 -2.60
CA ARG A 334 -4.29 4.11 -3.13
C ARG A 334 -3.36 4.66 -2.07
N ILE A 335 -2.08 4.34 -2.19
CA ILE A 335 -1.02 4.96 -1.40
C ILE A 335 -0.27 5.86 -2.36
N ASP A 336 -0.34 7.17 -2.12
CA ASP A 336 0.39 8.15 -2.91
C ASP A 336 1.80 8.28 -2.32
N ARG A 337 2.80 8.40 -3.20
CA ARG A 337 4.20 8.59 -2.82
C ARG A 337 4.70 9.94 -3.32
N TYR A 338 5.26 10.73 -2.44
CA TYR A 338 5.86 12.01 -2.80
C TYR A 338 7.34 12.06 -2.48
N TYR A 339 8.12 12.56 -3.44
CA TYR A 339 9.53 12.91 -3.28
C TYR A 339 9.67 14.42 -3.11
N THR A 340 10.64 14.84 -2.31
CA THR A 340 11.13 16.21 -2.22
C THR A 340 11.91 16.61 -3.47
N SER A 341 12.01 17.92 -3.68
CA SER A 341 12.72 18.55 -4.80
C SER A 341 13.66 19.62 -4.28
N ASP A 342 14.83 19.75 -4.90
CA ASP A 342 15.79 20.82 -4.61
C ASP A 342 15.23 22.23 -4.89
N MET A 343 14.11 22.35 -5.60
CA MET A 343 13.46 23.61 -5.92
C MET A 343 12.45 24.01 -4.83
N THR A 344 12.95 24.54 -3.72
CA THR A 344 12.13 25.10 -2.64
C THR A 344 11.62 26.50 -2.98
N LYS A 345 10.65 27.00 -2.21
CA LYS A 345 10.11 28.35 -2.38
C LYS A 345 11.19 29.40 -2.14
N GLU A 346 12.06 29.19 -1.15
CA GLU A 346 13.19 30.07 -0.81
C GLU A 346 14.16 30.18 -1.98
N LYS A 347 14.56 29.04 -2.55
CA LYS A 347 15.44 29.00 -3.74
C LYS A 347 14.76 29.64 -4.96
N GLY A 348 13.46 29.44 -5.12
CA GLY A 348 12.68 30.11 -6.16
C GLY A 348 12.68 31.64 -6.00
N LEU A 349 12.63 32.15 -4.76
CA LEU A 349 12.69 33.58 -4.45
C LEU A 349 14.08 34.15 -4.76
N GLU A 350 15.15 33.44 -4.37
CA GLU A 350 16.53 33.82 -4.67
C GLU A 350 16.79 33.91 -6.18
N LEU A 351 16.24 32.96 -6.94
CA LEU A 351 16.35 32.94 -8.39
C LEU A 351 15.38 33.90 -9.10
N GLY A 352 14.47 34.55 -8.37
CA GLY A 352 13.47 35.47 -8.94
C GLY A 352 12.45 34.80 -9.85
N ILE A 353 12.24 33.48 -9.70
CA ILE A 353 11.39 32.68 -10.60
C ILE A 353 10.07 32.22 -9.96
N VAL A 354 9.80 32.52 -8.68
CA VAL A 354 8.55 32.09 -8.00
C VAL A 354 7.32 32.46 -8.82
N GLY A 355 6.43 31.49 -9.01
CA GLY A 355 5.19 31.68 -9.77
C GLY A 355 5.36 31.64 -11.30
N SER A 356 6.59 31.52 -11.81
CA SER A 356 6.84 31.32 -13.25
C SER A 356 6.70 29.85 -13.65
N GLY A 357 6.49 29.60 -14.95
CA GLY A 357 6.50 28.24 -15.50
C GLY A 357 7.82 27.51 -15.29
N ALA A 358 8.95 28.24 -15.26
CA ALA A 358 10.27 27.67 -14.99
C ALA A 358 10.39 27.13 -13.56
N TYR A 359 9.82 27.84 -12.58
CA TYR A 359 9.77 27.40 -11.19
C TYR A 359 8.98 26.10 -11.04
N PHE A 360 7.76 26.05 -11.57
CA PHE A 360 6.95 24.84 -11.52
C PHE A 360 7.61 23.69 -12.28
N ASN A 361 8.18 23.93 -13.46
CA ASN A 361 8.86 22.87 -14.21
C ASN A 361 10.03 22.28 -13.41
N ALA A 362 10.85 23.12 -12.76
CA ALA A 362 11.94 22.65 -11.93
C ALA A 362 11.46 21.81 -10.73
N GLN A 363 10.32 22.16 -10.12
CA GLN A 363 9.72 21.37 -9.03
C GLN A 363 9.23 19.99 -9.44
N THR A 364 9.00 19.72 -10.73
CA THR A 364 8.61 18.38 -11.19
C THR A 364 9.73 17.36 -11.03
N HIS A 365 10.98 17.82 -10.96
CA HIS A 365 12.15 16.98 -10.82
C HIS A 365 12.46 16.73 -9.33
N PRO A 366 12.47 15.47 -8.89
CA PRO A 366 12.90 15.13 -7.54
C PRO A 366 14.41 15.37 -7.37
N GLU A 367 14.84 15.61 -6.14
CA GLU A 367 16.27 15.64 -5.79
C GLU A 367 16.90 14.23 -5.89
N ASP A 368 18.23 14.15 -5.98
CA ASP A 368 18.91 12.84 -6.13
C ASP A 368 18.79 11.96 -4.88
N GLN A 369 18.68 12.58 -3.69
CA GLN A 369 18.49 11.90 -2.40
C GLN A 369 17.18 12.36 -1.73
N PRO A 370 16.01 11.97 -2.27
CA PRO A 370 14.74 12.52 -1.82
C PRO A 370 14.31 11.96 -0.47
N SER A 371 13.74 12.84 0.34
CA SER A 371 12.82 12.43 1.40
C SER A 371 11.53 11.88 0.78
N VAL A 372 11.07 10.75 1.32
CA VAL A 372 9.86 10.07 0.85
C VAL A 372 8.74 10.24 1.85
N SER A 373 7.54 10.51 1.33
CA SER A 373 6.30 10.48 2.10
C SER A 373 5.22 9.64 1.44
N PHE A 374 4.51 8.90 2.29
CA PHE A 374 3.42 8.02 1.91
C PHE A 374 2.12 8.57 2.47
N GLN A 375 1.10 8.68 1.62
CA GLN A 375 -0.22 9.13 2.02
C GLN A 375 -1.27 8.17 1.47
N PRO A 376 -1.93 7.38 2.32
CA PRO A 376 -3.09 6.60 1.91
C PRO A 376 -4.27 7.53 1.59
N VAL A 377 -4.78 7.44 0.37
CA VAL A 377 -5.90 8.24 -0.13
C VAL A 377 -7.01 7.31 -0.59
N MET A 378 -8.17 7.44 0.06
CA MET A 378 -9.42 6.74 -0.26
C MET A 378 -10.58 7.74 -0.37
N CYS A 379 -11.81 7.27 -0.59
CA CYS A 379 -12.98 8.13 -0.44
C CYS A 379 -13.02 8.73 0.97
N GLN A 380 -13.09 10.07 1.02
CA GLN A 380 -13.05 10.82 2.28
C GLN A 380 -14.43 10.92 2.96
N HIS A 381 -15.48 10.40 2.31
CA HIS A 381 -16.88 10.48 2.77
C HIS A 381 -17.27 11.89 3.24
N CYS A 382 -16.96 12.89 2.39
CA CYS A 382 -17.22 14.31 2.59
C CYS A 382 -18.67 14.60 2.98
N ALA A 383 -18.91 15.33 4.07
CA ALA A 383 -20.27 15.75 4.43
C ALA A 383 -20.87 16.67 3.35
N ASN A 384 -20.08 17.63 2.85
CA ASN A 384 -20.42 18.43 1.67
C ASN A 384 -19.83 17.77 0.42
N ALA A 385 -20.36 16.63 0.00
CA ALA A 385 -19.80 15.89 -1.12
C ALA A 385 -20.16 16.49 -2.50
N PRO A 386 -19.18 17.05 -3.23
CA PRO A 386 -19.44 17.58 -4.59
C PRO A 386 -19.79 16.47 -5.60
N CYS A 387 -19.46 15.21 -5.27
CA CYS A 387 -19.74 14.06 -6.11
C CYS A 387 -21.20 13.57 -6.03
N GLU A 388 -21.99 14.02 -5.04
CA GLU A 388 -23.41 13.65 -4.92
C GLU A 388 -24.31 14.54 -5.75
N ASN A 389 -24.16 15.86 -5.62
CA ASN A 389 -25.03 16.86 -6.25
C ASN A 389 -25.02 16.80 -7.79
N VAL A 390 -24.02 16.14 -8.38
CA VAL A 390 -23.89 15.99 -9.84
C VAL A 390 -24.36 14.65 -10.38
N CYS A 391 -24.87 13.75 -9.53
CA CYS A 391 -25.41 12.47 -10.01
C CYS A 391 -26.86 12.68 -10.48
N PRO A 392 -27.16 12.62 -11.79
CA PRO A 392 -28.51 12.93 -12.30
C PRO A 392 -29.56 11.88 -11.91
N VAL A 393 -29.13 10.70 -11.46
CA VAL A 393 -30.01 9.57 -11.10
C VAL A 393 -30.00 9.28 -9.60
N ALA A 394 -29.36 10.14 -8.79
CA ALA A 394 -29.22 9.99 -7.34
C ALA A 394 -28.68 8.62 -6.90
N ALA A 395 -27.69 8.08 -7.63
CA ALA A 395 -27.02 6.83 -7.26
C ALA A 395 -26.09 6.97 -6.05
N THR A 396 -25.84 8.19 -5.59
CA THR A 396 -25.02 8.51 -4.42
C THR A 396 -25.81 9.39 -3.47
N SER A 397 -25.81 9.04 -2.19
CA SER A 397 -26.50 9.79 -1.13
C SER A 397 -25.80 9.59 0.22
N HIS A 398 -26.00 10.51 1.15
CA HIS A 398 -25.47 10.37 2.51
C HIS A 398 -26.41 9.61 3.44
N GLY A 399 -25.83 8.69 4.21
CA GLY A 399 -26.48 8.13 5.40
C GLY A 399 -26.24 8.99 6.64
N ARG A 400 -27.07 8.82 7.68
CA ARG A 400 -26.91 9.51 8.98
C ARG A 400 -25.59 9.21 9.68
N GLN A 401 -24.93 8.10 9.32
CA GLN A 401 -23.67 7.65 9.92
C GLN A 401 -22.42 8.34 9.34
N GLY A 402 -22.59 9.39 8.53
CA GLY A 402 -21.51 10.09 7.85
C GLY A 402 -20.98 9.38 6.59
N GLN A 403 -21.49 8.19 6.28
CA GLN A 403 -21.08 7.46 5.09
C GLN A 403 -21.78 7.99 3.83
N ASN A 404 -21.00 8.45 2.86
CA ASN A 404 -21.42 8.54 1.46
C ASN A 404 -21.74 7.13 0.92
N GLN A 405 -23.00 6.84 0.59
CA GLN A 405 -23.45 5.54 0.07
C GLN A 405 -23.48 5.55 -1.46
N MET A 406 -23.07 4.44 -2.08
CA MET A 406 -23.08 4.25 -3.53
C MET A 406 -24.02 3.11 -3.89
N ALA A 407 -25.17 3.41 -4.49
CA ALA A 407 -26.09 2.43 -5.03
C ALA A 407 -25.61 1.99 -6.43
N TYR A 408 -24.87 0.88 -6.48
CA TYR A 408 -24.28 0.37 -7.73
C TYR A 408 -25.32 0.12 -8.83
N ASN A 409 -26.49 -0.40 -8.47
CA ASN A 409 -27.60 -0.71 -9.38
C ASN A 409 -28.30 0.52 -9.99
N ARG A 410 -28.16 1.70 -9.36
CA ARG A 410 -28.76 2.95 -9.85
C ARG A 410 -27.83 3.73 -10.77
N CYS A 411 -26.54 3.42 -10.77
CA CYS A 411 -25.55 4.14 -11.56
C CYS A 411 -25.73 3.86 -13.05
N VAL A 412 -26.03 4.91 -13.83
CA VAL A 412 -26.13 4.83 -15.30
C VAL A 412 -24.85 5.21 -16.02
N GLY A 413 -23.74 5.40 -15.28
CA GLY A 413 -22.41 5.54 -15.86
C GLY A 413 -22.05 6.88 -16.50
N THR A 414 -22.67 8.00 -16.10
CA THR A 414 -22.36 9.34 -16.63
C THR A 414 -20.96 9.87 -16.24
N ARG A 415 -20.34 9.30 -15.21
CA ARG A 415 -18.98 9.60 -14.72
C ARG A 415 -18.73 10.99 -14.14
N TYR A 416 -19.73 11.88 -14.10
CA TYR A 416 -19.56 13.23 -13.54
C TYR A 416 -19.07 13.20 -12.08
N CYS A 417 -19.55 12.26 -11.27
CA CYS A 417 -19.12 12.13 -9.87
C CYS A 417 -17.60 11.89 -9.71
N ALA A 418 -16.90 11.33 -10.70
CA ALA A 418 -15.44 11.22 -10.70
C ALA A 418 -14.73 12.52 -11.09
N ASN A 419 -15.39 13.39 -11.86
CA ASN A 419 -14.88 14.71 -12.22
C ASN A 419 -14.92 15.68 -11.05
N ASN A 420 -16.04 15.69 -10.32
CA ASN A 420 -16.23 16.61 -9.20
C ASN A 420 -15.55 16.17 -7.90
N CYS A 421 -15.09 14.93 -7.80
CA CYS A 421 -14.36 14.50 -6.61
C CYS A 421 -12.94 15.08 -6.63
N PRO A 422 -12.57 16.00 -5.70
CA PRO A 422 -11.25 16.63 -5.72
C PRO A 422 -10.11 15.63 -5.49
N TYR A 423 -10.40 14.52 -4.81
CA TYR A 423 -9.43 13.47 -4.53
C TYR A 423 -9.27 12.45 -5.66
N ARG A 424 -10.15 12.45 -6.68
CA ARG A 424 -10.15 11.47 -7.79
C ARG A 424 -10.07 10.01 -7.32
N VAL A 425 -10.97 9.63 -6.39
CA VAL A 425 -11.04 8.30 -5.74
C VAL A 425 -12.29 7.50 -6.13
N ARG A 426 -13.06 7.97 -7.11
CA ARG A 426 -14.11 7.20 -7.77
C ARG A 426 -13.48 6.38 -8.89
N ARG A 427 -13.76 5.09 -8.98
CA ARG A 427 -13.25 4.19 -10.02
C ARG A 427 -14.39 3.69 -10.89
N PHE A 428 -14.18 3.65 -12.20
CA PHE A 428 -15.25 3.32 -13.15
C PHE A 428 -14.99 1.96 -13.78
N ASN A 429 -16.01 1.10 -13.79
CA ASN A 429 -15.95 -0.16 -14.52
C ASN A 429 -16.10 0.07 -16.03
N TRP A 430 -14.96 0.20 -16.72
CA TRP A 430 -14.91 0.39 -18.18
C TRP A 430 -15.44 -0.83 -18.92
N PHE A 431 -15.04 -2.01 -18.46
CA PHE A 431 -15.42 -3.29 -19.02
C PHE A 431 -16.22 -4.13 -18.03
N LYS A 432 -16.68 -5.29 -18.50
CA LYS A 432 -17.30 -6.30 -17.64
C LYS A 432 -16.19 -7.23 -17.14
N TYR A 433 -15.58 -6.93 -15.99
CA TYR A 433 -14.45 -7.72 -15.47
C TYR A 433 -14.83 -9.10 -14.94
N ALA A 434 -16.09 -9.30 -14.53
CA ALA A 434 -16.60 -10.57 -14.02
C ALA A 434 -17.51 -11.28 -15.04
N ASN A 435 -17.48 -12.61 -15.06
CA ASN A 435 -18.14 -13.48 -16.02
C ASN A 435 -17.88 -13.11 -17.50
N ASN A 436 -16.60 -12.99 -17.90
CA ASN A 436 -16.15 -12.85 -19.29
C ASN A 436 -14.83 -13.60 -19.56
N SER A 437 -14.47 -13.76 -20.84
CA SER A 437 -13.23 -14.44 -21.26
C SER A 437 -12.05 -13.50 -21.50
N GLU A 438 -12.27 -12.19 -21.62
CA GLU A 438 -11.20 -11.21 -21.87
C GLU A 438 -10.31 -10.98 -20.64
N PHE A 439 -10.87 -11.12 -19.43
CA PHE A 439 -10.13 -10.95 -18.17
C PHE A 439 -10.00 -12.31 -17.46
N ASN A 440 -9.09 -13.19 -17.86
CA ASN A 440 -9.04 -14.56 -17.35
C ASN A 440 -8.40 -14.72 -15.93
N PHE A 441 -8.95 -14.02 -14.94
CA PHE A 441 -8.49 -14.05 -13.54
C PHE A 441 -9.47 -14.80 -12.60
N ASN A 442 -9.40 -14.53 -11.29
CA ASN A 442 -10.17 -15.22 -10.25
C ASN A 442 -11.70 -15.07 -10.37
N MET A 443 -12.20 -13.99 -11.00
CA MET A 443 -13.65 -13.76 -11.13
C MET A 443 -14.32 -14.59 -12.23
N ASN A 444 -13.54 -15.29 -13.07
CA ASN A 444 -14.04 -15.87 -14.33
C ASN A 444 -13.94 -17.40 -14.42
N ASN A 445 -13.36 -18.05 -13.42
CA ASN A 445 -13.37 -19.51 -13.30
C ASN A 445 -14.13 -19.96 -12.05
N ASP A 446 -14.74 -21.14 -12.10
CA ASP A 446 -15.65 -21.63 -11.05
C ASP A 446 -14.98 -21.72 -9.67
N LEU A 447 -13.74 -22.19 -9.63
CA LEU A 447 -12.98 -22.32 -8.39
C LEU A 447 -12.61 -20.95 -7.80
N GLY A 448 -12.14 -20.03 -8.64
CA GLY A 448 -11.71 -18.69 -8.24
C GLY A 448 -12.83 -17.83 -7.69
N ARG A 449 -14.08 -18.09 -8.10
CA ARG A 449 -15.27 -17.40 -7.59
C ARG A 449 -15.56 -17.69 -6.11
N MET A 450 -14.95 -18.73 -5.52
CA MET A 450 -15.06 -19.00 -4.08
C MET A 450 -14.40 -17.92 -3.20
N VAL A 451 -13.52 -17.09 -3.77
CA VAL A 451 -12.85 -15.99 -3.06
C VAL A 451 -13.76 -14.77 -2.90
N LEU A 452 -14.85 -14.69 -3.67
CA LEU A 452 -15.76 -13.55 -3.65
C LEU A 452 -16.56 -13.50 -2.35
N ASN A 453 -16.55 -12.34 -1.69
CA ASN A 453 -17.37 -12.07 -0.52
C ASN A 453 -18.86 -12.10 -0.91
N PRO A 454 -19.69 -12.99 -0.33
CA PRO A 454 -21.11 -13.08 -0.67
C PRO A 454 -21.92 -11.86 -0.22
N ASP A 455 -21.43 -11.09 0.75
CA ASP A 455 -22.12 -9.92 1.31
C ASP A 455 -21.89 -8.63 0.49
N VAL A 456 -20.99 -8.67 -0.50
CA VAL A 456 -20.66 -7.51 -1.35
C VAL A 456 -21.00 -7.79 -2.79
N VAL A 457 -21.74 -6.87 -3.41
CA VAL A 457 -22.12 -6.96 -4.82
C VAL A 457 -20.88 -7.05 -5.72
N VAL A 458 -20.88 -7.98 -6.67
CA VAL A 458 -19.94 -8.00 -7.80
C VAL A 458 -20.49 -7.06 -8.87
N ARG A 459 -19.73 -6.02 -9.23
CA ARG A 459 -20.24 -4.93 -10.07
C ARG A 459 -20.22 -5.31 -11.54
N ALA A 460 -21.17 -4.73 -12.28
CA ALA A 460 -21.24 -4.84 -13.73
C ALA A 460 -20.47 -3.70 -14.41
N ARG A 461 -20.37 -3.78 -15.75
CA ARG A 461 -19.85 -2.70 -16.59
C ARG A 461 -20.67 -1.43 -16.41
N GLY A 462 -20.02 -0.28 -16.50
CA GLY A 462 -20.70 1.02 -16.58
C GLY A 462 -21.03 1.64 -15.23
N VAL A 463 -20.57 1.03 -14.14
CA VAL A 463 -20.90 1.46 -12.77
C VAL A 463 -19.67 2.05 -12.08
N MET A 464 -19.89 3.13 -11.33
CA MET A 464 -18.87 3.73 -10.46
C MET A 464 -18.73 2.98 -9.14
N GLU A 465 -17.51 2.94 -8.64
CA GLU A 465 -17.14 2.36 -7.36
C GLU A 465 -16.33 3.37 -6.55
N LYS A 466 -16.28 3.11 -5.24
CA LYS A 466 -15.46 3.84 -4.27
C LYS A 466 -15.36 3.06 -2.98
N CYS A 467 -14.39 3.42 -2.14
CA CYS A 467 -14.39 3.05 -0.74
C CYS A 467 -15.75 3.38 -0.09
N SER A 468 -16.32 2.39 0.61
CA SER A 468 -17.63 2.48 1.27
C SER A 468 -17.53 2.61 2.79
N MET A 469 -16.31 2.73 3.35
CA MET A 469 -16.03 2.50 4.78
C MET A 469 -16.52 1.12 5.23
N CYS A 470 -16.37 0.11 4.37
CA CYS A 470 -16.76 -1.30 4.59
C CYS A 470 -18.14 -1.43 5.24
N ILE A 471 -19.16 -0.84 4.61
CA ILE A 471 -20.53 -0.80 5.12
C ILE A 471 -21.07 -2.19 5.53
N GLN A 472 -20.70 -3.25 4.81
CA GLN A 472 -21.06 -4.63 5.14
C GLN A 472 -20.53 -5.05 6.52
N MET A 473 -19.31 -4.64 6.89
CA MET A 473 -18.70 -4.94 8.19
C MET A 473 -19.33 -4.12 9.32
N THR A 474 -19.58 -2.83 9.08
CA THR A 474 -20.20 -1.96 10.11
C THR A 474 -21.64 -2.37 10.40
N GLN A 475 -22.41 -2.73 9.36
CA GLN A 475 -23.78 -3.23 9.54
C GLN A 475 -23.80 -4.59 10.24
N ALA A 476 -22.86 -5.50 9.95
CA ALA A 476 -22.74 -6.77 10.66
C ALA A 476 -22.45 -6.57 12.15
N THR A 477 -21.58 -5.61 12.48
CA THR A 477 -21.24 -5.24 13.87
C THR A 477 -22.46 -4.69 14.62
N ILE A 478 -23.20 -3.77 14.01
CA ILE A 478 -24.43 -3.21 14.58
C ILE A 478 -25.49 -4.30 14.76
N LEU A 479 -25.64 -5.19 13.78
CA LEU A 479 -26.60 -6.30 13.84
C LEU A 479 -26.27 -7.25 14.98
N LYS A 480 -24.99 -7.59 15.17
CA LYS A 480 -24.53 -8.45 16.26
C LYS A 480 -24.84 -7.84 17.62
N ALA A 481 -24.46 -6.58 17.84
CA ALA A 481 -24.74 -5.89 19.11
C ALA A 481 -26.24 -5.79 19.39
N LYS A 482 -27.05 -5.52 18.36
CA LYS A 482 -28.52 -5.47 18.47
C LYS A 482 -29.12 -6.83 18.85
N LYS A 483 -28.65 -7.93 18.26
CA LYS A 483 -29.09 -9.30 18.62
C LYS A 483 -28.71 -9.67 20.05
N GLU A 484 -27.56 -9.20 20.52
CA GLU A 484 -27.07 -9.40 21.89
C GLU A 484 -27.70 -8.44 22.91
N GLY A 485 -28.56 -7.50 22.48
CA GLY A 485 -29.23 -6.55 23.36
C GLY A 485 -28.30 -5.55 24.05
N ARG A 486 -27.14 -5.25 23.44
CA ARG A 486 -26.13 -4.34 24.01
C ARG A 486 -25.71 -3.24 23.02
N PRO A 487 -25.16 -2.12 23.50
CA PRO A 487 -24.46 -1.20 22.62
C PRO A 487 -23.22 -1.87 21.98
N VAL A 488 -22.78 -1.30 20.87
CA VAL A 488 -21.48 -1.65 20.27
C VAL A 488 -20.38 -1.22 21.23
N LYS A 489 -19.43 -2.10 21.51
CA LYS A 489 -18.34 -1.82 22.45
C LYS A 489 -17.28 -0.95 21.77
N THR A 490 -16.55 -0.19 22.59
CA THR A 490 -15.38 0.57 22.12
C THR A 490 -14.37 -0.36 21.43
N GLY A 491 -13.95 0.01 20.22
CA GLY A 491 -13.02 -0.77 19.41
C GLY A 491 -13.63 -1.99 18.70
N GLU A 492 -14.96 -2.15 18.68
CA GLU A 492 -15.62 -3.24 17.95
C GLU A 492 -15.86 -2.90 16.48
N TYR A 493 -15.83 -1.62 16.10
CA TYR A 493 -15.91 -1.19 14.71
C TYR A 493 -14.57 -1.34 14.01
N GLU A 494 -14.57 -2.08 12.92
CA GLU A 494 -13.40 -2.25 12.06
C GLU A 494 -13.76 -2.21 10.59
N THR A 495 -12.76 -1.90 9.76
CA THR A 495 -12.81 -2.00 8.31
C THR A 495 -11.66 -2.88 7.83
N ALA A 496 -11.76 -3.46 6.64
CA ALA A 496 -10.70 -4.33 6.11
C ALA A 496 -9.33 -3.63 6.08
N CYS A 497 -9.27 -2.34 5.74
CA CYS A 497 -8.01 -1.60 5.71
C CYS A 497 -7.42 -1.32 7.09
N THR A 498 -8.26 -1.13 8.13
CA THR A 498 -7.78 -0.93 9.50
C THR A 498 -7.32 -2.23 10.14
N SER A 499 -8.06 -3.33 9.96
CA SER A 499 -7.70 -4.64 10.52
C SER A 499 -6.41 -5.21 9.89
N ALA A 500 -6.12 -4.86 8.63
CA ALA A 500 -4.90 -5.28 7.94
C ALA A 500 -3.69 -4.36 8.18
N CYS A 501 -3.86 -3.22 8.84
CA CYS A 501 -2.78 -2.25 9.05
C CYS A 501 -1.83 -2.72 10.17
N SER A 502 -0.68 -3.27 9.79
CA SER A 502 0.30 -3.82 10.74
C SER A 502 0.93 -2.79 11.68
N THR A 503 1.08 -1.54 11.23
CA THR A 503 1.69 -0.47 12.04
C THR A 503 0.69 0.22 12.97
N GLY A 504 -0.62 -0.05 12.83
CA GLY A 504 -1.67 0.65 13.55
C GLY A 504 -1.88 2.11 13.10
N ALA A 505 -1.39 2.47 11.91
CA ALA A 505 -1.51 3.80 11.33
C ALA A 505 -2.96 4.20 11.04
N MET A 506 -3.86 3.24 10.76
CA MET A 506 -5.27 3.51 10.50
C MET A 506 -6.13 3.15 11.72
N SER A 507 -7.05 4.05 12.11
CA SER A 507 -8.03 3.83 13.17
C SER A 507 -9.41 4.25 12.70
N PHE A 508 -10.38 3.34 12.75
CA PHE A 508 -11.77 3.59 12.37
C PHE A 508 -12.67 3.47 13.59
N GLY A 509 -13.75 4.25 13.63
CA GLY A 509 -14.72 4.15 14.72
C GLY A 509 -15.76 5.26 14.73
N ASP A 510 -16.58 5.24 15.77
CA ASP A 510 -17.62 6.24 16.02
C ASP A 510 -17.06 7.44 16.80
N ILE A 511 -17.18 8.65 16.26
CA ILE A 511 -16.71 9.87 16.94
C ILE A 511 -17.64 10.37 18.03
N ASN A 512 -18.92 9.94 18.01
CA ASN A 512 -19.88 10.28 19.05
C ASN A 512 -19.62 9.47 20.32
N ASN A 513 -18.88 8.36 20.24
CA ASN A 513 -18.32 7.66 21.38
C ASN A 513 -16.93 8.23 21.73
N HIS A 514 -16.85 9.06 22.77
CA HIS A 514 -15.60 9.74 23.15
C HIS A 514 -14.51 8.81 23.73
N ASP A 515 -14.84 7.55 24.03
CA ASP A 515 -13.85 6.57 24.48
C ASP A 515 -13.05 5.98 23.32
N GLU A 516 -13.56 6.07 22.09
CA GLU A 516 -12.93 5.56 20.88
C GLU A 516 -11.60 6.25 20.56
N LYS A 517 -10.67 5.47 20.00
CA LYS A 517 -9.35 5.98 19.59
C LYS A 517 -9.48 7.10 18.55
N VAL A 518 -10.41 6.98 17.60
CA VAL A 518 -10.63 7.98 16.55
C VAL A 518 -11.15 9.31 17.11
N ALA A 519 -12.01 9.28 18.14
CA ALA A 519 -12.54 10.48 18.78
C ALA A 519 -11.46 11.27 19.51
N LYS A 520 -10.49 10.56 20.12
CA LYS A 520 -9.31 11.17 20.74
C LYS A 520 -8.36 11.74 19.68
N LEU A 521 -8.10 10.98 18.62
CA LEU A 521 -7.26 11.42 17.50
C LEU A 521 -7.83 12.65 16.81
N GLN A 522 -9.15 12.80 16.68
CA GLN A 522 -9.76 13.99 16.07
C GLN A 522 -9.47 15.29 16.83
N LYS A 523 -9.20 15.21 18.13
CA LYS A 523 -8.87 16.37 18.98
C LYS A 523 -7.36 16.61 19.10
N ASP A 524 -6.54 15.75 18.49
CA ASP A 524 -5.07 15.89 18.50
C ASP A 524 -4.65 17.12 17.70
N ASP A 525 -3.62 17.82 18.17
CA ASP A 525 -3.08 19.01 17.50
C ASP A 525 -2.45 18.73 16.15
N ARG A 526 -2.03 17.48 15.91
CA ARG A 526 -1.55 17.02 14.61
C ARG A 526 -2.66 16.82 13.58
N THR A 527 -3.94 16.92 13.98
CA THR A 527 -5.05 16.61 13.08
C THR A 527 -5.17 17.65 11.98
N PHE A 528 -5.31 17.19 10.74
CA PHE A 528 -5.71 18.01 9.61
C PHE A 528 -6.61 17.23 8.65
N LYS A 529 -7.29 17.96 7.77
CA LYS A 529 -8.16 17.41 6.73
C LYS A 529 -7.63 17.74 5.35
N LEU A 530 -7.60 16.75 4.47
CA LEU A 530 -7.04 16.91 3.14
C LEU A 530 -7.88 17.90 2.31
N LEU A 531 -7.24 18.94 1.78
CA LEU A 531 -7.87 20.01 0.99
C LEU A 531 -9.01 20.71 1.74
N GLU A 532 -8.81 21.02 3.02
CA GLU A 532 -9.84 21.64 3.87
C GLU A 532 -10.37 22.96 3.30
N PHE A 533 -9.52 23.75 2.61
CA PHE A 533 -9.90 25.01 1.97
C PHE A 533 -11.03 24.89 0.93
N ILE A 534 -11.31 23.69 0.39
CA ILE A 534 -12.42 23.47 -0.56
C ILE A 534 -13.78 23.44 0.14
N GLY A 535 -13.84 23.15 1.44
CA GLY A 535 -15.10 23.10 2.19
C GLY A 535 -15.93 21.83 2.00
N THR A 536 -15.30 20.73 1.59
CA THR A 536 -15.98 19.43 1.45
C THR A 536 -16.28 18.74 2.79
N LYS A 537 -15.65 19.18 3.88
CA LYS A 537 -15.80 18.63 5.24
C LYS A 537 -15.61 17.09 5.27
N PRO A 538 -14.40 16.57 4.99
CA PRO A 538 -14.12 15.13 4.98
C PRO A 538 -14.25 14.49 6.37
N ASN A 539 -14.64 13.22 6.40
CA ASN A 539 -14.73 12.36 7.60
C ASN A 539 -13.46 11.50 7.80
N VAL A 540 -12.55 11.51 6.83
CA VAL A 540 -11.19 10.99 7.01
C VAL A 540 -10.30 12.12 7.50
N ILE A 541 -9.53 11.86 8.55
CA ILE A 541 -8.59 12.81 9.15
C ILE A 541 -7.18 12.25 9.09
N TYR A 542 -6.20 13.13 8.93
CA TYR A 542 -4.79 12.79 8.86
C TYR A 542 -4.07 13.41 10.05
N GLN A 543 -3.03 12.75 10.54
CA GLN A 543 -2.11 13.34 11.50
C GLN A 543 -0.85 13.82 10.78
N VAL A 544 -0.42 15.06 11.04
CA VAL A 544 0.84 15.64 10.52
C VAL A 544 1.99 14.67 10.75
N LYS A 545 2.84 14.51 9.73
CA LYS A 545 4.04 13.67 9.82
C LYS A 545 5.13 14.43 10.56
N VAL A 546 5.58 13.90 11.69
CA VAL A 546 6.66 14.50 12.48
C VAL A 546 7.95 13.75 12.17
N ARG A 547 8.93 14.45 11.58
CA ARG A 547 10.25 13.89 11.27
C ARG A 547 11.24 14.20 12.36
N ASN A 548 11.95 13.18 12.82
CA ASN A 548 13.07 13.35 13.74
C ASN A 548 14.38 13.39 12.95
N ASP A 549 14.54 14.42 12.14
CA ASP A 549 15.78 14.67 11.42
C ASP A 549 16.78 15.26 12.43
N LYS A 550 18.02 14.77 12.45
CA LYS A 550 19.07 15.39 13.27
C LYS A 550 19.28 16.80 12.75
N ALA A 551 19.08 17.79 13.62
CA ALA A 551 19.30 19.21 13.36
C ALA A 551 20.74 19.50 12.93
#